data_AF-A0A6P0R2X6-F1
#
_entry.id   AF-A0A6P0R2X6-F1
#
_cell.length_a   1.000
_cell.length_b   1.000
_cell.length_c   1.000
_cell.angle_alpha   90.00
_cell.angle_beta   90.00
_cell.angle_gamma   90.00
#
_symmetry.space_group_name_H-M   'P 1'
#
loop_
_entity.id
_entity.type
_entity.pdbx_description
1 polymer ?
#
loop_
_entity_poly.entity_id
_entity_poly.type
_entity_poly.pdbx_seq_one_letter_code
_entity_poly.pdbx_strand_id
1 'polypeptide(L)'
;MIPALHYLEEEVSSWDEMCSVLGEYLGLERPISKAVLRRARQDDRFAGHLFTCRYHADLLKVLLADPRNEKYQLAEDVKHQQKSNLELIGKASAALLKWGKAGFARVDEATFESRFNICQACEYLIEPPDKLVYKITLSQKSDLRVCSACGCVAARKARLPTETCPVADPSNPSLNRWGDPISEAGTN
;
A
#
# COMPACT_ATOMS: atom_id res chain seq x y z
N MET A 1 -3.93 3.33 35.71
CA MET A 1 -4.21 2.43 34.56
C MET A 1 -5.33 3.04 33.74
N ILE A 2 -5.09 3.35 32.46
CA ILE A 2 -6.02 4.11 31.60
C ILE A 2 -7.05 3.13 30.98
N PRO A 3 -8.37 3.39 31.08
CA PRO A 3 -9.41 2.45 30.63
C PRO A 3 -9.28 1.98 29.17
N ALA A 4 -8.74 2.83 28.29
CA ALA A 4 -8.51 2.51 26.88
C ALA A 4 -7.42 1.44 26.64
N LEU A 5 -6.45 1.30 27.57
CA LEU A 5 -5.43 0.25 27.47
C LEU A 5 -5.96 -1.12 27.91
N HIS A 6 -6.94 -1.15 28.83
CA HIS A 6 -7.59 -2.40 29.26
C HIS A 6 -8.43 -3.01 28.12
N TYR A 7 -9.11 -2.19 27.32
CA TYR A 7 -9.88 -2.65 26.16
C TYR A 7 -9.00 -3.27 25.06
N LEU A 8 -7.72 -2.90 24.98
CA LEU A 8 -6.77 -3.47 24.01
C LEU A 8 -6.24 -4.85 24.41
N GLU A 9 -6.37 -5.26 25.68
CA GLU A 9 -5.80 -6.51 26.19
C GLU A 9 -6.73 -7.72 26.01
N GLU A 10 -8.03 -7.54 25.83
CA GLU A 10 -9.00 -8.65 25.81
C GLU A 10 -9.38 -9.17 24.41
N GLU A 11 -9.18 -8.40 23.33
CA GLU A 11 -9.62 -8.81 21.97
C GLU A 11 -8.51 -8.86 20.90
N VAL A 12 -7.29 -8.41 21.19
CA VAL A 12 -6.26 -8.17 20.15
C VAL A 12 -5.06 -9.10 20.32
N SER A 13 -4.87 -10.03 19.38
CA SER A 13 -3.86 -11.11 19.52
C SER A 13 -2.45 -10.70 19.09
N SER A 14 -2.28 -9.60 18.34
CA SER A 14 -0.97 -9.19 17.81
C SER A 14 -0.58 -7.74 18.13
N TRP A 15 0.72 -7.51 18.33
CA TRP A 15 1.29 -6.18 18.56
C TRP A 15 1.05 -5.21 17.40
N ASP A 16 1.03 -5.70 16.16
CA ASP A 16 0.79 -4.89 14.96
C ASP A 16 -0.66 -4.39 14.89
N GLU A 17 -1.60 -5.22 15.31
CA GLU A 17 -3.00 -4.87 15.41
C GLU A 17 -3.24 -3.84 16.52
N MET A 18 -2.62 -4.01 17.70
CA MET A 18 -2.67 -3.01 18.77
C MET A 18 -2.08 -1.65 18.32
N CYS A 19 -1.01 -1.67 17.52
CA CYS A 19 -0.44 -0.45 16.94
C CYS A 19 -1.39 0.23 15.94
N SER A 20 -2.15 -0.56 15.20
CA SER A 20 -3.13 -0.07 14.24
C SER A 20 -4.33 0.55 14.95
N VAL A 21 -4.91 -0.17 15.92
CA VAL A 21 -6.05 0.31 16.73
C VAL A 21 -5.67 1.57 17.51
N LEU A 22 -4.49 1.61 18.15
CA LEU A 22 -4.06 2.80 18.87
C LEU A 22 -3.76 3.96 17.90
N GLY A 23 -3.20 3.70 16.73
CA GLY A 23 -3.00 4.72 15.69
C GLY A 23 -4.32 5.36 15.24
N GLU A 24 -5.33 4.54 14.96
CA GLU A 24 -6.67 5.00 14.61
C GLU A 24 -7.31 5.81 15.74
N TYR A 25 -7.21 5.31 16.97
CA TYR A 25 -7.71 6.03 18.15
C TYR A 25 -7.07 7.41 18.30
N LEU A 26 -5.77 7.54 18.01
CA LEU A 26 -5.04 8.81 18.05
C LEU A 26 -5.38 9.75 16.87
N GLY A 27 -6.12 9.27 15.86
CA GLY A 27 -6.46 10.02 14.66
C GLY A 27 -5.35 10.05 13.62
N LEU A 28 -4.51 9.01 13.58
CA LEU A 28 -3.41 8.87 12.62
C LEU A 28 -3.85 8.01 11.43
N GLU A 29 -3.39 8.38 10.23
CA GLU A 29 -3.63 7.58 9.01
C GLU A 29 -2.78 6.29 8.95
N ARG A 30 -1.84 6.12 9.88
CA ARG A 30 -0.88 5.01 9.90
C ARG A 30 -0.78 4.43 11.31
N PRO A 31 -0.46 3.12 11.43
CA PRO A 31 -0.15 2.51 12.72
C PRO A 31 1.00 3.22 13.41
N ILE A 32 0.94 3.31 14.74
CA ILE A 32 2.09 3.77 15.54
C ILE A 32 3.19 2.71 15.55
N SER A 33 4.40 3.07 15.98
CA SER A 33 5.46 2.07 16.17
C SER A 33 5.24 1.23 17.43
N LYS A 34 5.69 -0.03 17.41
CA LYS A 34 5.70 -0.91 18.59
C LYS A 34 6.46 -0.31 19.77
N ALA A 35 7.52 0.48 19.51
CA ALA A 35 8.27 1.18 20.54
C ALA A 35 7.43 2.26 21.24
N VAL A 36 6.64 3.04 20.49
CA VAL A 36 5.70 4.02 21.05
C VAL A 36 4.62 3.31 21.87
N LEU A 37 4.05 2.21 21.35
CA LEU A 37 3.05 1.41 22.07
C LEU A 37 3.61 0.86 23.39
N ARG A 38 4.82 0.28 23.37
CA ARG A 38 5.49 -0.22 24.58
C ARG A 38 5.79 0.89 25.58
N ARG A 39 6.26 2.06 25.11
CA ARG A 39 6.46 3.22 25.98
C ARG A 39 5.15 3.67 26.62
N ALA A 40 4.07 3.77 25.86
CA ALA A 40 2.75 4.14 26.39
C ALA A 40 2.23 3.15 27.44
N ARG A 41 2.65 1.88 27.41
CA ARG A 41 2.31 0.91 28.46
C ARG A 41 3.18 1.01 29.71
N GLN A 42 4.37 1.60 29.63
CA GLN A 42 5.37 1.62 30.71
C GLN A 42 5.59 3.03 31.32
N ASP A 43 5.20 4.08 30.61
CA ASP A 43 5.34 5.48 31.00
C ASP A 43 3.96 6.15 30.97
N ASP A 44 3.29 6.16 32.13
CA ASP A 44 1.94 6.72 32.30
C ASP A 44 1.86 8.20 31.89
N ARG A 45 2.95 8.95 32.09
CA ARG A 45 3.00 10.38 31.73
C ARG A 45 3.05 10.55 30.22
N PHE A 46 3.86 9.74 29.54
CA PHE A 46 3.88 9.69 28.08
C PHE A 46 2.53 9.26 27.52
N ALA A 47 1.91 8.23 28.08
CA ALA A 47 0.57 7.79 27.68
C ALA A 47 -0.46 8.92 27.83
N GLY A 48 -0.44 9.62 28.97
CA GLY A 48 -1.30 10.78 29.21
C GLY A 48 -1.11 11.88 28.17
N HIS A 49 0.13 12.22 27.82
CA HIS A 49 0.40 13.19 26.75
C HIS A 49 -0.09 12.70 25.38
N LEU A 50 0.14 11.41 25.06
CA LEU A 50 -0.27 10.80 23.79
C LEU A 50 -1.79 10.88 23.61
N PHE A 51 -2.56 10.55 24.65
CA PHE A 51 -4.02 10.62 24.62
C PHE A 51 -4.55 12.05 24.67
N THR A 52 -3.89 12.97 25.38
CA THR A 52 -4.29 14.38 25.42
C THR A 52 -4.07 15.07 24.08
N CYS A 53 -3.02 14.67 23.35
CA CYS A 53 -2.71 15.20 22.02
C CYS A 53 -3.50 14.51 20.90
N ARG A 54 -4.49 13.67 21.21
CA ARG A 54 -5.34 13.00 20.22
C ARG A 54 -5.94 14.02 19.25
N TYR A 55 -5.93 13.71 17.95
CA TYR A 55 -6.34 14.61 16.86
C TYR A 55 -5.52 15.91 16.68
N HIS A 56 -4.46 16.13 17.47
CA HIS A 56 -3.52 17.23 17.28
C HIS A 56 -2.27 16.73 16.56
N ALA A 57 -2.35 16.61 15.24
CA ALA A 57 -1.33 16.00 14.40
C ALA A 57 0.09 16.55 14.64
N ASP A 58 0.25 17.86 14.86
CA ASP A 58 1.57 18.46 15.07
C ASP A 58 2.19 18.10 16.42
N LEU A 59 1.37 17.97 17.48
CA LEU A 59 1.83 17.52 18.79
C LEU A 59 2.11 16.03 18.80
N LEU A 60 1.27 15.23 18.12
CA LEU A 60 1.51 13.80 17.94
C LEU A 60 2.82 13.55 17.20
N LYS A 61 3.13 14.30 16.13
CA LYS A 61 4.43 14.19 15.43
C LYS A 61 5.61 14.32 16.39
N VAL A 62 5.57 15.29 17.31
CA VAL A 62 6.64 15.50 18.30
C VAL A 62 6.75 14.31 19.26
N LEU A 63 5.62 13.79 19.76
CA LEU A 63 5.62 12.66 20.70
C LEU A 63 6.06 11.34 20.03
N LEU A 64 5.65 11.12 18.78
CA LEU A 64 6.01 9.93 18.00
C LEU A 64 7.49 9.93 17.59
N ALA A 65 8.05 11.11 17.30
CA ALA A 65 9.45 11.29 16.94
C ALA A 65 10.39 11.49 18.14
N ASP A 66 9.89 11.38 19.38
CA ASP A 66 10.70 11.55 20.58
C ASP A 66 11.81 10.47 20.63
N PRO A 67 13.11 10.86 20.66
CA PRO A 67 14.22 9.91 20.65
C PRO A 67 14.20 8.95 21.84
N ARG A 68 13.50 9.30 22.94
CA ARG A 68 13.34 8.40 24.09
C ARG A 68 12.53 7.14 23.76
N ASN A 69 11.77 7.14 22.65
CA ASN A 69 11.06 5.96 22.16
C ASN A 69 12.01 4.81 21.80
N GLU A 70 13.24 5.11 21.38
CA GLU A 70 14.24 4.10 20.98
C GLU A 70 14.55 3.09 22.10
N LYS A 71 14.44 3.52 23.37
CA LYS A 71 14.65 2.65 24.54
C LYS A 71 13.67 1.47 24.62
N TYR A 72 12.54 1.56 23.91
CA TYR A 72 11.47 0.56 23.90
C TYR A 72 11.44 -0.24 22.59
N GLN A 73 12.43 -0.04 21.72
CA GLN A 73 12.60 -0.78 20.48
C GLN A 73 13.21 -2.16 20.78
N LEU A 74 12.61 -3.24 20.27
CA LEU A 74 13.20 -4.58 20.34
C LEU A 74 14.00 -4.89 19.07
N ALA A 75 15.05 -5.71 19.21
CA ALA A 75 15.94 -6.06 18.10
C ALA A 75 15.22 -6.81 16.98
N GLU A 76 14.22 -7.62 17.31
CA GLU A 76 13.39 -8.38 16.38
C GLU A 76 12.56 -7.47 15.48
N ASP A 77 12.03 -6.37 16.02
CA ASP A 77 11.25 -5.39 15.25
C ASP A 77 12.12 -4.69 14.21
N VAL A 78 13.35 -4.33 14.58
CA VAL A 78 14.32 -3.70 13.68
C VAL A 78 14.69 -4.66 12.54
N LYS A 79 14.94 -5.93 12.85
CA LYS A 79 15.23 -6.96 11.85
C LYS A 79 14.05 -7.19 10.90
N HIS A 80 12.82 -7.28 11.42
CA HIS A 80 11.63 -7.43 10.59
C HIS A 80 11.40 -6.22 9.66
N GLN A 81 11.60 -5.00 10.18
CA GLN A 81 11.48 -3.78 9.38
C GLN A 81 12.57 -3.68 8.30
N GLN A 82 13.82 -4.04 8.63
CA GLN A 82 14.91 -4.10 7.67
C GLN A 82 14.65 -5.15 6.58
N LYS A 83 14.19 -6.36 6.95
CA LYS A 83 13.85 -7.42 6.01
C LYS A 83 12.73 -6.99 5.06
N SER A 84 11.67 -6.37 5.58
CA SER A 84 10.56 -5.84 4.77
C SER A 84 11.03 -4.77 3.77
N ASN A 85 11.87 -3.84 4.20
CA ASN A 85 12.43 -2.81 3.31
C ASN A 85 13.35 -3.41 2.23
N LEU A 86 14.18 -4.38 2.58
CA LEU A 86 15.03 -5.12 1.63
C LEU A 86 14.21 -5.93 0.63
N GLU A 87 13.12 -6.58 1.07
CA GLU A 87 12.17 -7.27 0.19
C GLU A 87 11.46 -6.29 -0.75
N LEU A 88 11.05 -5.12 -0.28
CA LEU A 88 10.46 -4.07 -1.11
C LEU A 88 11.44 -3.52 -2.15
N ILE A 89 12.68 -3.22 -1.75
CA ILE A 89 13.74 -2.78 -2.67
C ILE A 89 14.09 -3.90 -3.66
N GLY A 90 14.14 -5.15 -3.21
CA GLY A 90 14.38 -6.32 -4.06
C GLY A 90 13.27 -6.49 -5.11
N LYS A 91 12.00 -6.42 -4.70
CA LYS A 91 10.85 -6.47 -5.62
C LYS A 91 10.81 -5.29 -6.58
N ALA A 92 11.10 -4.07 -6.11
CA ALA A 92 11.18 -2.88 -6.94
C ALA A 92 12.32 -2.97 -7.97
N SER A 93 13.49 -3.46 -7.56
CA SER A 93 14.65 -3.66 -8.45
C SER A 93 14.40 -4.77 -9.46
N ALA A 94 13.75 -5.87 -9.05
CA ALA A 94 13.34 -6.93 -9.95
C ALA A 94 12.31 -6.44 -10.97
N ALA A 95 11.34 -5.61 -10.55
CA ALA A 95 10.39 -4.96 -11.45
C ALA A 95 11.09 -4.01 -12.42
N LEU A 96 12.04 -3.20 -11.93
CA LEU A 96 12.82 -2.27 -12.75
C LEU A 96 13.72 -3.00 -13.76
N LEU A 97 14.33 -4.13 -13.37
CA LEU A 97 15.12 -4.98 -14.26
C LEU A 97 14.25 -5.72 -15.28
N LYS A 98 13.05 -6.15 -14.91
CA LYS A 98 12.06 -6.69 -15.84
C LYS A 98 11.65 -5.64 -16.87
N TRP A 99 11.42 -4.39 -16.45
CA TRP A 99 11.13 -3.26 -17.34
C TRP A 99 12.34 -2.88 -18.22
N GLY A 100 13.55 -2.91 -17.67
CA GLY A 100 14.78 -2.63 -18.42
C GLY A 100 15.10 -3.69 -19.48
N LYS A 101 14.89 -4.97 -19.18
CA LYS A 101 15.10 -6.10 -20.11
C LYS A 101 14.05 -6.18 -21.23
N ALA A 102 12.83 -5.73 -20.97
CA ALA A 102 11.77 -5.67 -21.98
C ALA A 102 11.95 -4.49 -22.95
N GLY A 103 12.82 -3.53 -22.61
CA GLY A 103 12.89 -2.23 -23.25
C GLY A 103 11.62 -1.41 -22.98
N PHE A 104 11.68 -0.09 -23.18
CA PHE A 104 10.48 0.74 -23.27
C PHE A 104 9.65 0.44 -24.54
N ALA A 105 9.73 -0.79 -25.04
CA ALA A 105 8.97 -1.31 -26.15
C ALA A 105 7.49 -1.20 -25.79
N ARG A 106 6.71 -0.67 -26.74
CA ARG A 106 5.26 -0.69 -26.67
C ARG A 106 4.78 -1.82 -27.57
N VAL A 107 3.63 -2.39 -27.23
CA VAL A 107 2.90 -3.24 -28.19
C VAL A 107 2.53 -2.41 -29.42
N ASP A 108 2.26 -3.07 -30.53
CA ASP A 108 1.71 -2.41 -31.72
C ASP A 108 0.33 -1.80 -31.41
N GLU A 109 -0.09 -0.84 -32.24
CA GLU A 109 -1.32 -0.08 -31.98
C GLU A 109 -2.57 -0.98 -32.00
N ALA A 110 -2.62 -2.02 -32.84
CA ALA A 110 -3.77 -2.92 -32.89
C ALA A 110 -3.90 -3.75 -31.60
N THR A 111 -2.77 -4.24 -31.07
CA THR A 111 -2.74 -4.90 -29.76
C THR A 111 -3.14 -3.95 -28.63
N PHE A 112 -2.66 -2.70 -28.66
CA PHE A 112 -3.05 -1.69 -27.68
C PHE A 112 -4.55 -1.39 -27.72
N GLU A 113 -5.11 -1.12 -28.90
CA GLU A 113 -6.53 -0.82 -29.07
C GLU A 113 -7.40 -1.98 -28.61
N SER A 114 -7.06 -3.21 -28.99
CA SER A 114 -7.77 -4.41 -28.53
C SER A 114 -7.80 -4.48 -27.00
N ARG A 115 -6.64 -4.41 -26.35
CA ARG A 115 -6.51 -4.47 -24.89
C ARG A 115 -7.24 -3.32 -24.20
N PHE A 116 -7.13 -2.11 -24.74
CA PHE A 116 -7.67 -0.92 -24.11
C PHE A 116 -9.18 -0.79 -24.30
N ASN A 117 -9.75 -1.23 -25.43
CA ASN A 117 -11.19 -1.31 -25.63
C ASN A 117 -11.85 -2.25 -24.62
N ILE A 118 -11.19 -3.37 -24.31
CA ILE A 118 -11.64 -4.27 -23.24
C ILE A 118 -11.62 -3.55 -21.88
N CYS A 119 -10.56 -2.78 -21.59
CA CYS A 119 -10.51 -1.97 -20.37
C CYS A 119 -11.63 -0.94 -20.30
N GLN A 120 -11.97 -0.27 -21.41
CA GLN A 120 -13.02 0.75 -21.45
C GLN A 120 -14.41 0.21 -21.11
N ALA A 121 -14.66 -1.07 -21.39
CA ALA A 121 -15.92 -1.76 -21.05
C ALA A 121 -15.86 -2.52 -19.70
N CYS A 122 -14.71 -2.51 -19.01
CA CYS A 122 -14.49 -3.32 -17.82
C CYS A 122 -15.03 -2.65 -16.56
N GLU A 123 -15.74 -3.40 -15.71
CA GLU A 123 -16.31 -2.86 -14.46
C GLU A 123 -15.25 -2.38 -13.44
N TYR A 124 -14.00 -2.82 -13.59
CA TYR A 124 -12.89 -2.38 -12.74
C TYR A 124 -12.28 -1.05 -13.18
N LEU A 125 -12.69 -0.46 -14.32
CA LEU A 125 -12.15 0.84 -14.75
C LEU A 125 -12.83 1.98 -14.00
N ILE A 126 -12.07 2.69 -13.17
CA ILE A 126 -12.55 3.77 -12.31
C ILE A 126 -11.76 5.06 -12.53
N GLU A 127 -12.33 6.19 -12.11
CA GLU A 127 -11.57 7.45 -12.02
C GLU A 127 -10.43 7.32 -10.99
N PRO A 128 -9.28 7.98 -11.22
CA PRO A 128 -8.18 7.94 -10.29
C PRO A 128 -8.62 8.53 -8.94
N PRO A 129 -8.30 7.88 -7.80
CA PRO A 129 -8.61 8.44 -6.49
C PRO A 129 -7.89 9.77 -6.30
N ASP A 130 -8.51 10.73 -5.62
CA ASP A 130 -8.10 12.15 -5.47
C ASP A 130 -6.71 12.40 -4.85
N LYS A 131 -5.93 11.35 -4.58
CA LYS A 131 -4.58 11.42 -4.04
C LYS A 131 -3.63 12.01 -5.08
N LEU A 132 -2.92 13.06 -4.66
CA LEU A 132 -2.05 13.95 -5.44
C LEU A 132 -1.04 13.25 -6.37
N VAL A 133 -0.68 11.99 -6.11
CA VAL A 133 0.34 11.22 -6.83
C VAL A 133 -0.01 11.01 -8.31
N TYR A 134 -1.29 10.87 -8.66
CA TYR A 134 -1.72 10.71 -10.05
C TYR A 134 -1.66 12.01 -10.85
N LYS A 135 -1.77 13.17 -10.19
CA LYS A 135 -1.74 14.50 -10.83
C LYS A 135 -0.35 14.88 -11.35
N ILE A 136 0.72 14.30 -10.79
CA ILE A 136 2.11 14.74 -11.03
C ILE A 136 2.74 14.11 -12.30
N THR A 137 2.14 13.06 -12.89
CA THR A 137 2.71 12.36 -14.06
C THR A 137 2.06 12.69 -15.41
N LEU A 138 1.44 13.87 -15.57
CA LEU A 138 0.43 14.09 -16.62
C LEU A 138 0.81 15.06 -17.73
N SER A 139 0.89 14.54 -18.96
CA SER A 139 0.59 15.29 -20.19
C SER A 139 -0.91 15.21 -20.47
N GLN A 140 -1.54 16.34 -20.81
CA GLN A 140 -3.01 16.56 -20.95
C GLN A 140 -3.76 15.74 -22.02
N LYS A 141 -3.17 14.69 -22.62
CA LYS A 141 -3.73 13.99 -23.81
C LYS A 141 -4.04 12.51 -23.65
N SER A 142 -3.80 11.88 -22.49
CA SER A 142 -4.07 10.44 -22.31
C SER A 142 -5.14 10.18 -21.27
N ASP A 143 -5.97 9.16 -21.49
CA ASP A 143 -6.92 8.62 -20.52
C ASP A 143 -6.20 8.17 -19.24
N LEU A 144 -6.70 8.64 -18.09
CA LEU A 144 -6.05 8.49 -16.78
C LEU A 144 -6.78 7.53 -15.86
N ARG A 145 -7.88 6.92 -16.34
CA ARG A 145 -8.66 6.00 -15.55
C ARG A 145 -7.82 4.80 -15.13
N VAL A 146 -8.04 4.38 -13.89
CA VAL A 146 -7.25 3.37 -13.19
C VAL A 146 -8.06 2.09 -13.09
N CYS A 147 -7.41 0.95 -13.28
CA CYS A 147 -8.03 -0.34 -13.02
C CYS A 147 -8.01 -0.64 -11.52
N SER A 148 -9.17 -0.73 -10.86
CA SER A 148 -9.28 -1.02 -9.44
C SER A 148 -8.78 -2.42 -9.04
N ALA A 149 -8.71 -3.37 -9.99
CA ALA A 149 -8.15 -4.70 -9.76
C ALA A 149 -6.61 -4.74 -9.66
N CYS A 150 -5.89 -3.75 -10.19
CA CYS A 150 -4.41 -3.72 -10.10
C CYS A 150 -3.79 -2.35 -9.77
N GLY A 151 -4.58 -1.29 -9.68
CA GLY A 151 -4.10 0.07 -9.39
C GLY A 151 -3.33 0.75 -10.53
N CYS A 152 -3.24 0.15 -11.72
CA CYS A 152 -2.53 0.75 -12.85
C CYS A 152 -3.42 1.66 -13.71
N VAL A 153 -2.84 2.71 -14.31
CA VAL A 153 -3.49 3.47 -15.39
C VAL A 153 -3.70 2.56 -16.59
N ALA A 154 -4.96 2.32 -16.97
CA ALA A 154 -5.31 1.27 -17.92
C ALA A 154 -4.65 1.48 -19.29
N ALA A 155 -4.66 2.72 -19.80
CA ALA A 155 -4.03 3.07 -21.08
C ALA A 155 -2.50 2.84 -21.06
N ARG A 156 -1.83 3.05 -19.93
CA ARG A 156 -0.38 2.80 -19.82
C ARG A 156 -0.10 1.30 -19.76
N LYS A 157 -0.86 0.56 -18.97
CA LYS A 157 -0.71 -0.89 -18.82
C LYS A 157 -0.93 -1.62 -20.14
N ALA A 158 -1.98 -1.26 -20.89
CA ALA A 158 -2.29 -1.85 -22.19
C ALA A 158 -1.17 -1.67 -23.23
N ARG A 159 -0.32 -0.64 -23.09
CA ARG A 159 0.81 -0.36 -23.99
C ARG A 159 2.05 -1.19 -23.69
N LEU A 160 2.13 -1.86 -22.55
CA LEU A 160 3.32 -2.57 -22.12
C LEU A 160 3.27 -4.04 -22.56
N PRO A 161 4.28 -4.56 -23.29
CA PRO A 161 4.28 -5.93 -23.80
C PRO A 161 4.43 -6.97 -22.69
N THR A 162 5.00 -6.60 -21.53
CA THR A 162 5.19 -7.50 -20.39
C THR A 162 4.02 -7.54 -19.40
N GLU A 163 3.02 -6.71 -19.61
CA GLU A 163 1.86 -6.62 -18.73
C GLU A 163 0.75 -7.57 -19.17
N THR A 164 -0.02 -8.03 -18.20
CA THR A 164 -1.16 -8.94 -18.38
C THR A 164 -2.34 -8.45 -17.55
N CYS A 165 -3.56 -8.73 -17.98
CA CYS A 165 -4.75 -8.47 -17.17
C CYS A 165 -4.78 -9.46 -15.99
N PRO A 166 -4.98 -9.00 -14.74
CA PRO A 166 -5.02 -9.89 -13.58
C PRO A 166 -6.39 -10.56 -13.40
N VAL A 167 -7.41 -10.12 -14.16
CA VAL A 167 -8.78 -10.59 -14.02
C VAL A 167 -9.03 -11.71 -15.03
N ALA A 168 -9.54 -12.83 -14.54
CA ALA A 168 -9.97 -13.97 -15.36
C ALA A 168 -11.11 -13.58 -16.31
N ASP A 169 -11.13 -14.21 -17.49
CA ASP A 169 -12.29 -14.15 -18.38
C ASP A 169 -13.45 -14.95 -17.77
N PRO A 170 -14.65 -14.35 -17.59
CA PRO A 170 -15.82 -15.06 -17.06
C PRO A 170 -16.23 -16.30 -17.88
N SER A 171 -15.97 -16.30 -19.18
CA SER A 171 -16.32 -17.38 -20.12
C SER A 171 -15.24 -18.45 -20.19
N ASN A 172 -13.99 -18.11 -19.88
CA ASN A 172 -12.89 -19.07 -19.83
C ASN A 172 -11.89 -18.71 -18.72
N PRO A 173 -12.02 -19.32 -17.53
CA PRO A 173 -11.16 -19.02 -16.38
C PRO A 173 -9.66 -19.30 -16.59
N SER A 174 -9.27 -20.05 -17.63
CA SER A 174 -7.85 -20.29 -17.95
C SER A 174 -7.17 -19.09 -18.64
N LEU A 175 -7.97 -18.12 -19.10
CA LEU A 175 -7.50 -16.91 -19.75
C LEU A 175 -7.85 -15.69 -18.91
N ASN A 176 -7.10 -14.61 -19.09
CA ASN A 176 -7.47 -13.30 -18.58
C ASN A 176 -8.41 -12.58 -19.56
N ARG A 177 -8.91 -11.40 -19.16
CA ARG A 177 -9.78 -10.59 -20.05
C ARG A 177 -9.13 -10.11 -21.34
N TRP A 178 -7.81 -10.18 -21.49
CA TRP A 178 -7.10 -9.87 -22.74
C TRP A 178 -6.89 -11.10 -23.64
N GLY A 179 -7.36 -12.28 -23.23
CA GLY A 179 -7.17 -13.53 -23.95
C GLY A 179 -5.79 -14.18 -23.76
N ASP A 180 -4.96 -13.64 -22.86
CA ASP A 180 -3.67 -14.23 -22.50
C ASP A 180 -3.88 -15.30 -21.40
N PRO A 181 -3.01 -16.32 -21.29
CA PRO A 181 -3.06 -17.27 -20.19
C PRO A 181 -3.02 -16.58 -18.83
N ILE A 182 -3.94 -16.93 -17.93
CA ILE A 182 -3.93 -16.35 -16.58
C ILE A 182 -2.72 -16.91 -15.83
N SER A 183 -1.78 -16.03 -15.51
CA SER A 183 -0.62 -16.41 -14.70
C SER A 183 -1.06 -16.41 -13.23
N GLU A 184 -0.88 -17.52 -12.51
CA GLU A 184 -1.04 -17.58 -11.05
C GLU A 184 0.05 -16.73 -10.37
N ALA A 185 -0.05 -15.40 -10.43
CA ALA A 185 0.90 -14.49 -9.81
C ALA A 185 0.21 -13.15 -9.51
N GLY A 186 -0.61 -13.14 -8.46
CA GLY A 186 -1.27 -11.92 -8.00
C GLY A 186 -2.25 -12.11 -6.86
N THR A 187 -2.11 -13.13 -6.02
CA THR A 187 -2.80 -13.19 -4.72
C THR A 187 -1.90 -12.59 -3.66
N ASN A 188 -2.25 -11.37 -3.24
CA ASN A 188 -1.93 -10.64 -2.00
C ASN A 188 -0.53 -10.82 -1.39
#